data_AF-A0A8I0BRP6-F1
#
_entry.id   AF-A0A8I0BRP6-F1
#
_cell.length_a   1.000
_cell.length_b   1.000
_cell.length_c   1.000
_cell.angle_alpha   90.00
_cell.angle_beta   90.00
_cell.angle_gamma   90.00
#
_symmetry.space_group_name_H-M   'P 1'
#
loop_
_entity.id
_entity.type
_entity.pdbx_description
1 polymer ?
#
loop_
_entity_poly.entity_id
_entity_poly.type
_entity_poly.pdbx_seq_one_letter_code
_entity_poly.pdbx_strand_id
1 'polypeptide(L)'
;MHRSRVEYRMGQAPNGFRYRPALELSRKASLLDTLLIPYVEAETFYDFRQDKVTLSLITAGIKWPINSQFIVKLAHFNIYLNSPSRHVSGSLLALHLKL
;
A
#
# COMPACT_ATOMS: atom_id res chain seq x y z
N MET A 1 -12.05 1.61 -0.92
CA MET A 1 -11.85 1.69 -2.38
C MET A 1 -11.26 0.35 -2.82
N HIS A 2 -12.02 -0.47 -3.53
CA HIS A 2 -11.50 -1.74 -4.08
C HIS A 2 -10.63 -1.39 -5.30
N ARG A 3 -9.30 -1.49 -5.15
CA ARG A 3 -8.38 -1.40 -6.29
C ARG A 3 -8.25 -2.81 -6.88
N SER A 4 -8.41 -2.95 -8.20
CA SER A 4 -8.34 -4.26 -8.86
C SER A 4 -7.04 -4.96 -8.49
N ARG A 5 -7.14 -6.21 -8.03
CA ARG A 5 -5.98 -7.04 -7.66
C ARG A 5 -5.23 -7.57 -8.89
N VAL A 6 -5.82 -7.41 -10.07
CA VAL A 6 -5.22 -7.73 -11.36
C VAL A 6 -5.09 -6.44 -12.14
N GLU A 7 -3.87 -6.08 -12.50
CA GLU A 7 -3.55 -4.88 -13.27
C GLU A 7 -2.84 -5.29 -14.57
N TYR A 8 -3.32 -4.79 -15.71
CA TYR A 8 -2.60 -4.88 -16.98
C TYR A 8 -1.68 -3.66 -17.12
N ARG A 9 -0.38 -3.88 -17.37
CA ARG A 9 0.59 -2.79 -17.52
C ARG A 9 0.81 -2.47 -18.99
N MET A 10 0.43 -1.27 -19.42
CA MET A 10 0.88 -0.67 -20.69
C MET A 10 2.03 0.31 -20.39
N GLY A 11 3.28 -0.04 -20.74
CA GLY A 11 4.46 0.82 -20.50
C GLY A 11 5.81 0.08 -20.64
N GLN A 12 6.93 0.80 -20.49
CA GLN A 12 8.34 0.38 -20.76
C GLN A 12 8.88 -0.87 -20.01
N ALA A 13 8.07 -1.55 -19.19
CA ALA A 13 8.38 -2.86 -18.62
C ALA A 13 7.60 -3.93 -19.40
N PRO A 14 8.18 -5.12 -19.67
CA PRO A 14 7.62 -6.06 -20.64
C PRO A 14 6.15 -6.39 -20.34
N ASN A 15 5.27 -6.10 -21.29
CA ASN A 15 3.81 -6.32 -21.28
C ASN A 15 3.40 -7.58 -20.51
N GLY A 16 2.40 -7.48 -19.63
CA GLY A 16 1.88 -8.62 -18.87
C GLY A 16 0.84 -8.23 -17.80
N PHE A 17 0.08 -9.23 -17.34
CA PHE A 17 -0.75 -9.10 -16.15
C PHE A 17 0.11 -9.13 -14.89
N ARG A 18 -0.35 -8.45 -13.85
CA ARG A 18 0.24 -8.52 -12.50
C ARG A 18 -0.83 -8.79 -11.46
N TYR A 19 -0.56 -9.77 -10.60
CA TYR A 19 -1.39 -10.03 -9.43
C TYR A 19 -0.82 -9.33 -8.19
N ARG A 20 -1.69 -8.65 -7.46
CA ARG A 20 -1.37 -7.80 -6.31
C ARG A 20 -2.26 -8.13 -5.11
N PRO A 21 -2.03 -9.25 -4.41
CA PRO A 21 -2.72 -9.50 -3.16
C PRO A 21 -2.21 -8.50 -2.12
N ALA A 22 -3.15 -7.99 -1.33
CA ALA A 22 -2.90 -7.08 -0.22
C ALA A 22 -3.56 -7.65 1.04
N LEU A 23 -2.79 -7.68 2.13
CA LEU A 23 -3.27 -8.02 3.47
C LEU A 23 -3.08 -6.79 4.36
N GLU A 24 -4.17 -6.28 4.92
CA GLU A 24 -4.13 -5.18 5.87
C GLU A 24 -4.63 -5.66 7.24
N LEU A 25 -3.85 -5.40 8.28
CA LEU A 25 -4.26 -5.48 9.67
C LEU A 25 -4.42 -4.06 10.20
N SER A 26 -5.58 -3.75 10.77
CA SER A 26 -5.83 -2.44 11.39
C SER A 26 -6.68 -2.57 12.65
N ARG A 27 -6.51 -1.61 13.57
CA ARG A 27 -7.29 -1.54 14.80
C ARG A 27 -7.65 -0.09 15.09
N LYS A 28 -8.91 0.17 15.43
CA LYS A 28 -9.33 1.51 15.90
C LYS A 28 -8.79 1.74 17.31
N ALA A 29 -8.19 2.91 17.54
CA ALA A 29 -7.73 3.37 18.83
C ALA A 29 -8.21 4.81 19.05
N SER A 30 -8.77 5.09 20.22
CA SER A 30 -9.13 6.46 20.61
C SER A 30 -8.05 7.01 21.52
N LEU A 31 -7.55 8.20 21.21
CA LEU A 31 -6.56 8.93 22.01
C LEU A 31 -7.04 10.37 22.16
N LEU A 32 -7.34 10.81 23.38
CA LEU A 32 -7.72 12.20 23.71
C LEU A 32 -8.76 12.77 22.71
N ASP A 33 -9.92 12.12 22.64
CA ASP A 33 -11.03 12.42 21.72
C ASP A 33 -10.74 12.31 20.22
N THR A 34 -9.54 11.86 19.85
CA THR A 34 -9.14 11.63 18.46
C THR A 34 -9.21 10.15 18.12
N LEU A 35 -9.94 9.82 17.06
CA LEU A 35 -9.91 8.48 16.48
C LEU A 35 -8.67 8.33 15.59
N LEU A 36 -7.80 7.39 15.93
CA LEU A 36 -6.67 6.98 15.12
C LEU A 36 -6.82 5.51 14.74
N ILE A 37 -6.42 5.15 13.53
CA ILE A 37 -6.48 3.78 13.05
C ILE A 37 -5.07 3.36 12.62
N PRO A 38 -4.23 2.90 13.57
CA PRO A 38 -3.00 2.20 13.24
C PRO A 38 -3.27 1.03 12.29
N TYR A 39 -2.40 0.86 11.31
CA TYR A 39 -2.48 -0.23 10.36
C TYR A 39 -1.09 -0.69 9.90
N VAL A 40 -1.02 -1.95 9.51
CA VAL A 40 0.09 -2.55 8.77
C VAL A 40 -0.48 -3.23 7.54
N GLU A 41 0.14 -3.02 6.40
CA GLU A 41 -0.27 -3.54 5.11
C GLU A 41 0.92 -4.22 4.43
N ALA A 42 0.71 -5.43 3.94
CA ALA A 42 1.67 -6.17 3.13
C ALA A 42 1.07 -6.42 1.73
N GLU A 43 1.78 -5.99 0.69
CA GLU A 43 1.44 -6.25 -0.70
C GLU A 43 2.57 -7.03 -1.38
N THR A 44 2.23 -8.04 -2.18
CA THR A 44 3.19 -8.72 -3.06
C THR A 44 2.80 -8.50 -4.52
N PHE A 45 3.78 -8.46 -5.42
CA PHE A 45 3.55 -8.15 -6.82
C PHE A 45 4.06 -9.32 -7.67
N TYR A 46 3.15 -10.21 -8.03
CA TYR A 46 3.43 -11.36 -8.88
C TYR A 46 3.26 -10.99 -10.35
N ASP A 47 4.31 -11.17 -11.13
CA ASP A 47 4.29 -10.88 -12.56
C ASP A 47 4.08 -12.19 -13.33
N PHE A 48 2.92 -12.34 -13.98
CA PHE A 48 2.54 -13.60 -14.65
C PHE A 48 3.46 -13.94 -15.81
N ARG A 49 4.12 -12.95 -16.42
CA ARG A 49 5.04 -13.19 -17.54
C ARG A 49 6.41 -13.65 -17.08
N GLN A 50 6.89 -13.13 -15.95
CA GLN A 50 8.18 -13.52 -15.38
C GLN A 50 8.07 -14.72 -14.44
N ASP A 51 6.84 -15.17 -14.18
CA ASP A 51 6.49 -16.28 -13.30
C ASP A 51 7.15 -16.17 -11.91
N LYS A 52 7.18 -14.95 -11.36
CA LYS A 52 7.81 -14.67 -10.07
C LYS A 52 7.24 -13.44 -9.37
N VAL A 53 7.44 -13.39 -8.07
CA VAL A 53 7.28 -12.16 -7.28
C VAL A 53 8.38 -11.19 -7.68
N THR A 54 8.01 -10.00 -8.15
CA THR A 54 8.94 -8.96 -8.61
C THR A 54 9.27 -7.96 -7.51
N LEU A 55 8.30 -7.66 -6.63
CA LEU A 55 8.51 -6.85 -5.45
C LEU A 55 7.50 -7.16 -4.35
N SER A 56 7.84 -6.76 -3.12
CA SER A 56 6.94 -6.76 -1.97
C SER A 56 7.00 -5.39 -1.30
N LEU A 57 5.84 -4.91 -0.83
CA LEU A 57 5.69 -3.65 -0.12
C LEU A 57 5.17 -3.94 1.28
N ILE A 58 5.84 -3.41 2.29
CA ILE A 58 5.33 -3.39 3.66
C ILE A 58 5.13 -1.93 4.04
N THR A 59 3.92 -1.59 4.46
CA THR A 59 3.56 -0.24 4.89
C THR A 59 3.00 -0.29 6.30
N ALA A 60 3.53 0.52 7.20
CA ALA A 60 2.99 0.70 8.55
C ALA A 60 2.66 2.18 8.76
N GLY A 61 1.53 2.47 9.41
CA GLY A 61 1.12 3.85 9.60
C GLY A 61 -0.16 4.02 10.39
N ILE A 62 -0.69 5.24 10.34
CA ILE A 62 -1.92 5.66 11.02
C ILE A 62 -2.82 6.32 9.98
N LYS A 63 -4.09 5.89 9.95
CA LYS A 63 -5.18 6.63 9.28
C LYS A 63 -5.88 7.47 10.34
N TRP A 64 -5.94 8.78 10.12
CA TRP A 64 -6.55 9.76 11.00
C TRP A 64 -7.78 10.36 10.29
N PRO A 65 -9.00 9.94 10.64
CA PRO A 65 -10.22 10.56 10.18
C PRO A 65 -10.38 11.91 10.88
N ILE A 66 -10.07 13.00 10.17
CA ILE A 66 -10.18 14.36 10.70
C ILE A 66 -11.65 14.71 10.92
N ASN A 67 -12.51 14.29 9.99
CA ASN A 67 -13.96 14.44 10.05
C ASN A 67 -14.62 13.39 9.14
N SER A 68 -15.92 13.54 8.85
CA SER A 68 -16.68 12.62 8.01
C SER A 68 -16.18 12.52 6.56
N GLN A 69 -15.49 13.56 6.06
CA GLN A 69 -15.08 13.71 4.66
C GLN A 69 -13.57 13.47 4.45
N PHE A 70 -12.74 13.81 5.43
CA PHE A 70 -11.29 13.80 5.28
C PHE A 70 -10.61 12.73 6.14
N ILE A 71 -9.75 11.93 5.52
CA ILE A 71 -8.83 11.01 6.19
C ILE A 71 -7.41 11.37 5.80
N VAL A 72 -6.57 11.68 6.79
CA VAL A 72 -5.12 11.82 6.63
C VAL A 72 -4.46 10.47 6.89
N LYS A 73 -3.55 10.05 6.02
CA LYS A 73 -2.74 8.83 6.16
C LYS A 73 -1.29 9.24 6.34
N LEU A 74 -0.72 8.91 7.49
CA LEU A 74 0.70 9.05 7.81
C LEU A 74 1.30 7.66 7.88
N ALA A 75 2.33 7.38 7.09
CA ALA A 75 2.89 6.04 7.02
C ALA A 75 4.37 6.04 6.68
N HIS A 76 5.00 4.90 6.91
CA HIS A 76 6.30 4.55 6.39
C HIS A 76 6.18 3.27 5.59
N PHE A 77 6.84 3.21 4.43
CA PHE A 77 6.82 2.06 3.55
C PHE A 77 8.22 1.52 3.31
N ASN A 78 8.32 0.22 3.07
CA ASN A 78 9.51 -0.48 2.64
C ASN A 78 9.18 -1.33 1.41
N ILE A 79 9.90 -1.07 0.32
CA ILE A 79 9.84 -1.82 -0.93
C ILE A 79 11.04 -2.76 -0.98
N TYR A 80 10.74 -4.05 -1.10
CA TYR A 80 11.70 -5.11 -1.33
C TYR A 80 11.60 -5.51 -2.80
N LEU A 81 12.57 -5.12 -3.61
CA LEU A 81 12.68 -5.58 -5.00
C LEU A 81 13.32 -6.96 -5.02
N ASN A 82 12.74 -7.88 -5.79
CA ASN A 82 13.35 -9.19 -6.04
C ASN A 82 14.38 -9.07 -7.20
N SER A 83 15.34 -8.17 -7.02
CA SER A 83 16.46 -7.93 -7.95
C SER A 83 17.71 -7.49 -7.15
N PRO A 84 18.93 -7.62 -7.71
CA PRO A 84 20.19 -7.49 -6.95
C PRO A 84 20.48 -6.11 -6.35
N SER A 85 19.67 -5.09 -6.62
CA SER A 85 19.96 -3.73 -6.18
C SER A 85 18.73 -2.85 -6.18
N ARG A 86 17.96 -2.89 -5.08
CA ARG A 86 17.49 -1.71 -4.32
C ARG A 86 16.33 -2.11 -3.41
N HIS A 87 16.53 -1.95 -2.11
CA HIS A 87 15.44 -1.73 -1.18
C HIS A 87 15.18 -0.23 -1.12
N VAL A 88 13.91 0.17 -1.21
CA VAL A 88 13.52 1.59 -1.14
C VAL A 88 12.58 1.76 0.04
N SER A 89 12.89 2.67 0.94
CA SER A 89 12.00 3.02 2.04
C SER A 89 11.68 4.51 2.01
N GLY A 90 10.59 4.89 2.65
CA GLY A 90 10.16 6.27 2.64
C GLY A 90 8.95 6.54 3.51
N SER A 91 8.77 7.82 3.81
CA SER A 91 7.58 8.31 4.48
C SER A 91 6.49 8.62 3.44
N LEU A 92 5.23 8.42 3.82
CA LEU A 92 4.05 8.69 3.03
C LEU A 92 3.10 9.57 3.84
N LEU A 93 2.73 10.70 3.24
CA LEU A 93 1.62 11.54 3.65
C LEU A 93 0.60 11.52 2.52
N ALA A 94 -0.63 11.09 2.81
CA ALA A 94 -1.70 11.10 1.83
C ALA A 94 -2.99 11.67 2.44
N LEU A 95 -3.72 12.44 1.64
CA LEU A 95 -5.04 12.96 1.97
C LEU A 95 -6.08 12.19 1.16
N HIS A 96 -7.08 11.63 1.82
CA HIS A 96 -8.20 10.95 1.20
C HIS A 96 -9.49 11.73 1.46
N LEU A 97 -10.15 12.11 0.36
CA LEU A 97 -11.47 12.72 0.34
C LEU A 97 -12.52 11.63 0.11
N LYS A 98 -13.46 11.47 1.04
CA LYS A 98 -14.67 10.68 0.82
C LYS A 98 -15.66 11.54 0.05
N LEU A 99 -15.87 11.20 -1.22
CA LEU A 99 -16.95 11.73 -2.06
C LEU A 99 -18.25 10.98 -1.77
#